data_AF-A0A0F8YCI0-F1
#
_entry.id   AF-A0A0F8YCI0-F1
#
_cell.length_a   1.000
_cell.length_b   1.000
_cell.length_c   1.000
_cell.angle_alpha   90.00
_cell.angle_beta   90.00
_cell.angle_gamma   90.00
#
_symmetry.space_group_name_H-M   'P 1'
#
loop_
_entity.id
_entity.type
_entity.pdbx_description
1 polymer ?
#
loop_
_entity_poly.entity_id
_entity_poly.type
_entity_poly.pdbx_seq_one_letter_code
_entity_poly.pdbx_strand_id
1 'polypeptide(L)'
;AREKYKAAQAVANIITEKEVRIIAQLSKDAAERKAVMEKSERRKEGEGATQTELEYGTAISMFLEYVNDLKVEANKRTMKEVIKNYLSNPVDFISDFAGTLKAAKASLDNSFHLRQGLPTFLKAITGHIPSAKIWWKTFIKSWKMMWDTLRKRKVMRGLFAEMISDPDYDLLKKSKVALNVIEEEIPVDIPSRIPILGMLFRMGENAFVGSSRYMRYQLAKQYLNVWRKSGVELTQRELESLGRLANSQTGRGETAAKSKKPGLLNNVFWSPRNLRAYVDILTVHMFDRNFSPFARKQAAINLLRYVSGAAMILTLAKWIDDDSVTWDTKSSDFGKIKVGNTRFSVGGGMAILVILASRLINREFTSSTTGVTKSIDTGKFGA
;
A
#
# COMPACT_ATOMS: atom_id res chain seq x y z
N ALA A 1 13.33 35.02 10.23
CA ALA A 1 14.76 34.74 10.48
C ALA A 1 15.01 34.20 11.91
N ARG A 2 14.57 34.91 12.96
CA ARG A 2 14.72 34.49 14.38
C ARG A 2 14.13 33.12 14.73
N GLU A 3 12.98 32.73 14.18
CA GLU A 3 12.42 31.38 14.41
C GLU A 3 13.21 30.26 13.74
N LYS A 4 13.73 30.48 12.52
CA LYS A 4 14.63 29.52 11.85
C LYS A 4 15.96 29.39 12.61
N TYR A 5 16.44 30.48 13.21
CA TYR A 5 17.64 30.50 14.05
C TYR A 5 17.42 29.77 15.40
N LYS A 6 16.26 29.93 16.04
CA LYS A 6 15.88 29.16 17.23
C LYS A 6 15.67 27.68 16.95
N ALA A 7 15.09 27.31 15.80
CA ALA A 7 15.00 25.92 15.38
C ALA A 7 16.37 25.30 15.10
N ALA A 8 17.30 26.06 14.51
CA ALA A 8 18.69 25.65 14.31
C ALA A 8 19.48 25.54 15.63
N GLN A 9 19.28 26.45 16.60
CA GLN A 9 19.87 26.38 17.93
C GLN A 9 19.29 25.24 18.80
N ALA A 10 18.01 24.93 18.67
CA ALA A 10 17.39 23.79 19.36
C ALA A 10 17.94 22.45 18.83
N VAL A 11 18.33 22.40 17.55
CA VAL A 11 19.02 21.25 16.93
C VAL A 11 20.50 21.19 17.36
N ALA A 12 21.16 22.35 17.52
CA ALA A 12 22.58 22.44 17.88
C ALA A 12 22.92 21.95 19.31
N ASN A 13 21.95 21.93 20.24
CA ASN A 13 22.14 21.37 21.59
C ASN A 13 21.80 19.86 21.70
N ILE A 14 21.35 19.24 20.60
CA ILE A 14 20.97 17.81 20.55
C ILE A 14 21.93 17.01 19.65
N ILE A 15 22.60 17.68 18.70
CA ILE A 15 23.45 17.06 17.69
C ILE A 15 24.93 17.36 17.96
N THR A 16 25.77 16.32 18.03
CA THR A 16 27.21 16.46 18.29
C THR A 16 27.97 17.06 17.10
N GLU A 17 29.14 17.67 17.33
CA GLU A 17 29.99 18.18 16.24
C GLU A 17 30.35 17.08 15.22
N LYS A 18 30.52 15.84 15.69
CA LYS A 18 30.73 14.66 14.85
C LYS A 18 29.52 14.36 13.97
N GLU A 19 28.31 14.42 14.51
CA GLU A 19 27.07 14.23 13.74
C GLU A 19 26.86 15.34 12.72
N VAL A 20 27.18 16.59 13.05
CA VAL A 20 27.14 17.72 12.09
C VAL A 20 28.09 17.47 10.91
N ARG A 21 29.32 16.98 11.17
CA ARG A 21 30.27 16.60 10.12
C ARG A 21 29.75 15.46 9.26
N ILE A 22 29.10 14.46 9.85
CA ILE A 22 28.50 13.34 9.11
C ILE A 22 27.32 13.82 8.24
N ILE A 23 26.43 14.68 8.77
CA ILE A 23 25.34 15.32 8.01
C ILE A 23 25.92 16.09 6.82
N ALA A 24 26.96 16.90 7.03
CA ALA A 24 27.60 17.68 5.98
C ALA A 24 28.22 16.77 4.89
N GLN A 25 28.91 15.69 5.29
CA GLN A 25 29.50 14.73 4.37
C GLN A 25 28.44 13.99 3.54
N LEU A 26 27.39 13.48 4.18
CA LEU A 26 26.29 12.78 3.51
C LEU A 26 25.51 13.72 2.56
N SER A 27 25.30 14.96 2.97
CA SER A 27 24.67 15.98 2.13
C SER A 27 25.54 16.33 0.91
N LYS A 28 26.86 16.42 1.09
CA LYS A 28 27.81 16.68 0.00
C LYS A 28 27.85 15.52 -1.00
N ASP A 29 27.99 14.29 -0.53
CA ASP A 29 27.95 13.08 -1.38
C ASP A 29 26.63 12.97 -2.16
N ALA A 30 25.49 13.24 -1.51
CA ALA A 30 24.21 13.28 -2.20
C ALA A 30 24.14 14.36 -3.29
N ALA A 31 24.71 15.55 -3.04
CA ALA A 31 24.76 16.63 -4.03
C ALA A 31 25.68 16.32 -5.22
N GLU A 32 26.85 15.74 -4.97
CA GLU A 32 27.80 15.32 -6.01
C GLU A 32 27.20 14.24 -6.92
N ARG A 33 26.60 13.21 -6.32
CA ARG A 33 25.94 12.14 -7.10
C ARG A 33 24.71 12.64 -7.84
N LYS A 34 24.01 13.65 -7.31
CA LYS A 34 22.91 14.32 -8.03
C LYS A 34 23.44 14.96 -9.32
N ALA A 35 24.54 15.70 -9.23
CA ALA A 35 25.15 16.36 -10.39
C ALA A 35 25.63 15.35 -11.45
N VAL A 36 26.16 14.19 -11.04
CA VAL A 36 26.52 13.09 -11.94
C VAL A 36 25.27 12.52 -12.61
N MET A 37 24.24 12.21 -11.84
CA MET A 37 22.97 11.67 -12.35
C MET A 37 22.31 12.64 -13.36
N GLU A 38 22.31 13.95 -13.08
CA GLU A 38 21.72 14.98 -13.96
C GLU A 38 22.44 15.10 -15.31
N LYS A 39 23.74 14.77 -15.36
CA LYS A 39 24.54 14.76 -16.60
C LYS A 39 24.51 13.41 -17.33
N SER A 40 23.92 12.39 -16.74
CA SER A 40 23.88 11.02 -17.28
C SER A 40 22.56 10.72 -17.98
N GLU A 41 22.52 9.68 -18.83
CA GLU A 41 21.25 9.17 -19.38
C GLU A 41 20.32 8.72 -18.24
N ARG A 42 19.07 9.19 -18.28
CA ARG A 42 18.03 8.88 -17.31
C ARG A 42 17.19 7.70 -17.80
N ARG A 43 16.55 6.98 -16.87
CA ARG A 43 15.71 5.82 -17.23
C ARG A 43 14.62 6.21 -18.23
N LYS A 44 14.35 5.34 -19.21
CA LYS A 44 13.22 5.50 -20.15
C LYS A 44 11.92 4.97 -19.54
N GLU A 45 10.79 5.32 -20.17
CA GLU A 45 9.48 4.86 -19.73
C GLU A 45 9.43 3.32 -19.73
N GLY A 46 9.13 2.74 -18.57
CA GLY A 46 9.00 1.29 -18.42
C GLY A 46 10.31 0.54 -18.15
N GLU A 47 11.46 1.22 -18.12
CA GLU A 47 12.75 0.65 -17.75
C GLU A 47 13.04 0.77 -16.25
N GLY A 48 14.06 0.03 -15.78
CA GLY A 48 14.55 0.11 -14.41
C GLY A 48 15.40 1.37 -14.18
N ALA A 49 15.68 1.69 -12.91
CA ALA A 49 16.60 2.77 -12.57
C ALA A 49 18.01 2.50 -13.13
N THR A 50 18.66 3.54 -13.64
CA THR A 50 20.06 3.45 -14.07
C THR A 50 20.97 3.36 -12.86
N GLN A 51 22.23 2.95 -13.09
CA GLN A 51 23.21 2.83 -12.01
C GLN A 51 23.44 4.18 -11.29
N THR A 52 23.57 5.27 -12.04
CA THR A 52 23.77 6.62 -11.50
C THR A 52 22.56 7.12 -10.70
N GLU A 53 21.34 6.76 -11.13
CA GLU A 53 20.11 7.03 -10.37
C GLU A 53 20.04 6.22 -9.06
N LEU A 54 20.46 4.96 -9.07
CA LEU A 54 20.53 4.14 -7.85
C LEU A 54 21.58 4.67 -6.87
N GLU A 55 22.72 5.15 -7.39
CA GLU A 55 23.78 5.74 -6.59
C GLU A 55 23.34 7.05 -5.91
N TYR A 56 22.77 7.99 -6.67
CA TYR A 56 22.20 9.21 -6.10
C TYR A 56 21.09 8.89 -5.10
N GLY A 57 20.14 8.05 -5.50
CA GLY A 57 19.03 7.63 -4.65
C GLY A 57 19.50 7.02 -3.33
N THR A 58 20.57 6.21 -3.38
CA THR A 58 21.14 5.57 -2.20
C THR A 58 21.76 6.61 -1.27
N ALA A 59 22.54 7.55 -1.80
CA ALA A 59 23.18 8.61 -1.01
C ALA A 59 22.16 9.52 -0.31
N ILE A 60 21.12 9.97 -1.04
CA ILE A 60 20.07 10.79 -0.43
C ILE A 60 19.26 10.00 0.60
N SER A 61 19.06 8.70 0.40
CA SER A 61 18.39 7.85 1.38
C SER A 61 19.24 7.69 2.65
N MET A 62 20.56 7.51 2.53
CA MET A 62 21.47 7.46 3.68
C MET A 62 21.45 8.78 4.46
N PHE A 63 21.47 9.91 3.76
CA PHE A 63 21.34 11.24 4.37
C PHE A 63 20.03 11.39 5.16
N LEU A 64 18.89 11.05 4.53
CA LEU A 64 17.58 11.20 5.14
C LEU A 64 17.34 10.23 6.30
N GLU A 65 17.85 9.00 6.21
CA GLU A 65 17.81 8.03 7.31
C GLU A 65 18.62 8.54 8.50
N TYR A 66 19.86 8.98 8.29
CA TYR A 66 20.70 9.50 9.36
C TYR A 66 20.06 10.69 10.09
N VAL A 67 19.50 11.65 9.33
CA VAL A 67 18.79 12.80 9.91
C VAL A 67 17.52 12.39 10.67
N ASN A 68 16.84 11.31 10.25
CA ASN A 68 15.68 10.80 10.96
C ASN A 68 16.05 10.01 12.21
N ASP A 69 17.11 9.21 12.17
CA ASP A 69 17.60 8.44 13.32
C ASP A 69 18.00 9.38 14.46
N LEU A 70 18.69 10.49 14.16
CA LEU A 70 19.01 11.54 15.14
C LEU A 70 17.76 12.17 15.78
N LYS A 71 16.64 12.28 15.05
CA LYS A 71 15.36 12.78 15.59
C LYS A 71 14.65 11.74 16.47
N VAL A 72 14.89 10.45 16.22
CA VAL A 72 14.30 9.33 16.97
C VAL A 72 15.09 9.05 18.26
N GLU A 73 16.42 9.11 18.21
CA GLU A 73 17.30 8.98 19.38
C GLU A 73 17.07 10.07 20.41
N ALA A 74 16.69 11.28 19.97
CA ALA A 74 16.24 12.36 20.84
C ALA A 74 14.94 12.05 21.63
N ASN A 75 14.29 10.89 21.41
CA ASN A 75 12.93 10.65 21.89
C ASN A 75 12.57 9.28 22.51
N LYS A 76 13.45 8.29 22.77
CA LYS A 76 13.05 7.09 23.55
C LYS A 76 14.12 6.36 24.39
N ARG A 77 13.61 5.77 25.49
CA ARG A 77 14.18 4.87 26.52
C ARG A 77 14.92 3.64 25.96
N THR A 78 15.81 3.10 26.79
CA THR A 78 16.84 2.10 26.51
C THR A 78 16.34 0.65 26.44
N MET A 79 16.86 -0.09 25.44
CA MET A 79 16.65 -1.53 25.15
C MET A 79 16.76 -2.50 26.33
N LYS A 80 17.44 -2.12 27.40
CA LYS A 80 17.69 -2.96 28.58
C LYS A 80 16.43 -3.17 29.44
N GLU A 81 15.50 -2.22 29.42
CA GLU A 81 14.23 -2.29 30.17
C GLU A 81 13.20 -3.21 29.50
N VAL A 82 13.20 -3.26 28.17
CA VAL A 82 12.27 -4.09 27.39
C VAL A 82 12.58 -5.58 27.60
N ILE A 83 13.85 -5.97 27.50
CA ILE A 83 14.28 -7.37 27.63
C ILE A 83 14.03 -7.91 29.05
N LYS A 84 14.22 -7.09 30.09
CA LYS A 84 14.00 -7.48 31.49
C LYS A 84 12.53 -7.77 31.80
N ASN A 85 11.61 -7.04 31.18
CA ASN A 85 10.16 -7.22 31.38
C ASN A 85 9.61 -8.46 30.64
N TYR A 86 10.25 -8.88 29.54
CA TYR A 86 9.86 -10.06 28.76
C TYR A 86 10.31 -11.38 29.39
N LEU A 87 11.45 -11.39 30.10
CA LEU A 87 11.96 -12.58 30.76
C LEU A 87 11.25 -12.91 32.09
N SER A 88 10.47 -11.98 32.64
CA SER A 88 9.77 -12.14 33.92
C SER A 88 8.36 -12.75 33.82
N ASN A 89 7.77 -12.87 32.62
CA ASN A 89 6.39 -13.36 32.40
C ASN A 89 6.32 -14.47 31.33
N PRO A 90 6.60 -15.75 31.68
CA PRO A 90 6.71 -16.86 30.72
C PRO A 90 5.36 -17.31 30.11
N VAL A 91 4.23 -17.04 30.75
CA VAL A 91 2.89 -17.41 30.25
C VAL A 91 2.44 -16.47 29.11
N ASP A 92 2.71 -15.17 29.24
CA ASP A 92 2.46 -14.18 28.18
C ASP A 92 3.33 -14.47 26.95
N PHE A 93 4.60 -14.84 27.16
CA PHE A 93 5.55 -15.22 26.10
C PHE A 93 5.06 -16.40 25.25
N ILE A 94 4.48 -17.45 25.84
CA ILE A 94 4.01 -18.64 25.09
C ILE A 94 2.75 -18.33 24.25
N SER A 95 1.83 -17.51 24.79
CA SER A 95 0.62 -17.08 24.07
C SER A 95 0.95 -16.10 22.91
N ASP A 96 1.87 -15.17 23.16
CA ASP A 96 2.40 -14.24 22.15
C ASP A 96 3.26 -14.98 21.11
N PHE A 97 3.98 -16.04 21.47
CA PHE A 97 4.78 -16.84 20.54
C PHE A 97 3.91 -17.62 19.54
N ALA A 98 2.79 -18.20 19.98
CA ALA A 98 1.82 -18.84 19.08
C ALA A 98 1.12 -17.82 18.16
N GLY A 99 0.76 -16.64 18.69
CA GLY A 99 0.27 -15.50 17.90
C GLY A 99 1.33 -14.97 16.92
N THR A 100 2.60 -14.98 17.32
CA THR A 100 3.76 -14.53 16.54
C THR A 100 4.14 -15.54 15.45
N LEU A 101 4.02 -16.85 15.67
CA LEU A 101 4.20 -17.87 14.63
C LEU A 101 3.07 -17.83 13.60
N LYS A 102 1.82 -17.58 14.04
CA LYS A 102 0.69 -17.32 13.13
C LYS A 102 0.92 -16.03 12.33
N ALA A 103 1.42 -14.96 12.96
CA ALA A 103 1.78 -13.71 12.30
C ALA A 103 3.01 -13.86 11.39
N ALA A 104 3.98 -14.72 11.72
CA ALA A 104 5.14 -15.02 10.89
C ALA A 104 4.76 -15.89 9.68
N LYS A 105 3.88 -16.87 9.85
CA LYS A 105 3.29 -17.63 8.73
C LYS A 105 2.43 -16.74 7.83
N ALA A 106 1.72 -15.77 8.42
CA ALA A 106 0.98 -14.75 7.68
C ALA A 106 1.89 -13.67 7.06
N SER A 107 3.08 -13.42 7.60
CA SER A 107 4.06 -12.49 7.01
C SER A 107 4.86 -13.15 5.88
N LEU A 108 4.92 -14.48 5.84
CA LEU A 108 5.35 -15.22 4.64
C LEU A 108 4.33 -15.16 3.50
N ASP A 109 3.10 -14.71 3.77
CA ASP A 109 2.08 -14.51 2.75
C ASP A 109 2.37 -13.20 2.00
N ASN A 110 2.76 -13.32 0.74
CA ASN A 110 2.91 -12.21 -0.21
C ASN A 110 1.54 -11.67 -0.65
N SER A 111 0.68 -11.44 0.34
CA SER A 111 -0.77 -11.24 0.22
C SER A 111 -1.14 -9.93 -0.43
N PHE A 112 -0.22 -8.96 -0.46
CA PHE A 112 -0.44 -7.65 -1.07
C PHE A 112 -1.03 -7.80 -2.47
N HIS A 113 -0.47 -8.67 -3.30
CA HIS A 113 -0.82 -8.78 -4.73
C HIS A 113 -2.25 -9.24 -5.00
N LEU A 114 -2.83 -10.02 -4.09
CA LEU A 114 -4.20 -10.53 -4.18
C LEU A 114 -5.18 -9.81 -3.23
N ARG A 115 -4.70 -8.82 -2.48
CA ARG A 115 -5.52 -7.96 -1.62
C ARG A 115 -5.59 -6.55 -2.19
N GLN A 116 -4.57 -5.74 -1.99
CA GLN A 116 -4.52 -4.34 -2.46
C GLN A 116 -4.02 -4.24 -3.89
N GLY A 117 -3.23 -5.21 -4.35
CA GLY A 117 -2.79 -5.34 -5.74
C GLY A 117 -3.83 -5.98 -6.65
N LEU A 118 -4.91 -6.55 -6.09
CA LEU A 118 -5.96 -7.24 -6.83
C LEU A 118 -6.61 -6.37 -7.92
N PRO A 119 -6.96 -5.09 -7.70
CA PRO A 119 -7.51 -4.27 -8.78
C PRO A 119 -6.54 -4.17 -9.97
N THR A 120 -5.23 -4.05 -9.72
CA THR A 120 -4.21 -4.03 -10.79
C THR A 120 -4.15 -5.37 -11.53
N PHE A 121 -4.29 -6.50 -10.82
CA PHE A 121 -4.39 -7.83 -11.41
C PHE A 121 -5.63 -7.96 -12.29
N LEU A 122 -6.81 -7.55 -11.81
CA LEU A 122 -8.05 -7.63 -12.59
C LEU A 122 -7.97 -6.79 -13.88
N LYS A 123 -7.34 -5.61 -13.83
CA LYS A 123 -7.01 -4.85 -15.06
C LYS A 123 -6.12 -5.64 -16.01
N ALA A 124 -5.13 -6.37 -15.50
CA ALA A 124 -4.24 -7.19 -16.32
C ALA A 124 -5.02 -8.29 -17.06
N ILE A 125 -5.98 -8.94 -16.40
CA ILE A 125 -6.84 -9.98 -16.98
C ILE A 125 -7.65 -9.46 -18.17
N THR A 126 -8.06 -8.19 -18.17
CA THR A 126 -8.75 -7.58 -19.34
C THR A 126 -7.81 -7.22 -20.49
N GLY A 127 -6.57 -7.72 -20.50
CA GLY A 127 -5.57 -7.39 -21.52
C GLY A 127 -4.91 -6.01 -21.36
N HIS A 128 -5.10 -5.30 -20.23
CA HIS A 128 -4.43 -4.01 -20.03
C HIS A 128 -2.93 -4.19 -19.73
N ILE A 129 -2.13 -4.20 -20.80
CA ILE A 129 -0.67 -4.48 -20.77
C ILE A 129 0.10 -3.67 -19.73
N PRO A 130 -0.12 -2.35 -19.54
CA PRO A 130 0.60 -1.61 -18.50
C PRO A 130 0.33 -2.16 -17.10
N SER A 131 -0.91 -2.55 -16.79
CA SER A 131 -1.23 -3.13 -15.48
C SER A 131 -0.69 -4.54 -15.31
N ALA A 132 -0.66 -5.36 -16.37
CA ALA A 132 -0.01 -6.65 -16.35
C ALA A 132 1.49 -6.52 -16.02
N LYS A 133 2.19 -5.60 -16.70
CA LYS A 133 3.60 -5.31 -16.44
C LYS A 133 3.83 -4.79 -15.01
N ILE A 134 3.00 -3.87 -14.53
CA ILE A 134 3.14 -3.30 -13.18
C ILE A 134 2.90 -4.38 -12.12
N TRP A 135 1.84 -5.17 -12.24
CA TRP A 135 1.52 -6.23 -11.29
C TRP A 135 2.63 -7.27 -11.24
N TRP A 136 3.06 -7.79 -12.39
CA TRP A 136 4.12 -8.79 -12.49
C TRP A 136 5.47 -8.29 -11.98
N LYS A 137 5.88 -7.07 -12.35
CA LYS A 137 7.12 -6.47 -11.84
C LYS A 137 7.07 -6.30 -10.33
N THR A 138 5.94 -5.87 -9.77
CA THR A 138 5.78 -5.73 -8.32
C THR A 138 5.83 -7.10 -7.64
N PHE A 139 5.17 -8.11 -8.21
CA PHE A 139 5.20 -9.49 -7.72
C PHE A 139 6.62 -10.05 -7.65
N ILE A 140 7.38 -10.01 -8.75
CA ILE A 140 8.79 -10.46 -8.76
C ILE A 140 9.62 -9.65 -7.75
N LYS A 141 9.42 -8.33 -7.71
CA LYS A 141 10.18 -7.46 -6.82
C LYS A 141 9.91 -7.78 -5.36
N SER A 142 8.69 -8.18 -4.98
CA SER A 142 8.38 -8.52 -3.61
C SER A 142 9.10 -9.80 -3.14
N TRP A 143 9.21 -10.81 -4.00
CA TRP A 143 10.04 -11.99 -3.75
C TRP A 143 11.53 -11.63 -3.62
N LYS A 144 12.02 -10.73 -4.48
CA LYS A 144 13.38 -10.19 -4.37
C LYS A 144 13.58 -9.44 -3.04
N MET A 145 12.61 -8.64 -2.60
CA MET A 145 12.63 -7.95 -1.31
C MET A 145 12.65 -8.94 -0.14
N MET A 146 11.89 -10.03 -0.23
CA MET A 146 11.93 -11.09 0.79
C MET A 146 13.35 -11.69 0.88
N TRP A 147 13.89 -12.11 -0.27
CA TRP A 147 15.23 -12.69 -0.36
C TRP A 147 16.35 -11.75 0.11
N ASP A 148 16.31 -10.49 -0.32
CA ASP A 148 17.28 -9.48 0.07
C ASP A 148 17.17 -9.14 1.59
N THR A 149 15.97 -9.26 2.18
CA THR A 149 15.78 -9.12 3.64
C THR A 149 16.43 -10.26 4.42
N LEU A 150 16.32 -11.51 3.94
CA LEU A 150 17.01 -12.66 4.54
C LEU A 150 18.53 -12.48 4.53
N ARG A 151 19.05 -11.86 3.46
CA ARG A 151 20.47 -11.46 3.34
C ARG A 151 20.85 -10.20 4.13
N LYS A 152 19.98 -9.72 5.02
CA LYS A 152 20.17 -8.53 5.87
C LYS A 152 20.48 -7.24 5.07
N ARG A 153 20.02 -7.15 3.81
CA ARG A 153 20.18 -5.95 2.98
C ARG A 153 19.18 -4.86 3.39
N LYS A 154 19.53 -3.60 3.14
CA LYS A 154 18.68 -2.43 3.42
C LYS A 154 17.62 -2.26 2.31
N VAL A 155 16.65 -3.16 2.27
CA VAL A 155 15.65 -3.28 1.18
C VAL A 155 14.83 -2.00 0.98
N MET A 156 14.25 -1.46 2.05
CA MET A 156 13.40 -0.26 1.96
C MET A 156 14.20 0.99 1.56
N ARG A 157 15.49 1.06 1.94
CA ARG A 157 16.41 2.10 1.49
C ARG A 157 16.59 2.05 -0.03
N GLY A 158 16.89 0.88 -0.57
CA GLY A 158 17.07 0.69 -2.01
C GLY A 158 15.80 0.99 -2.80
N LEU A 159 14.63 0.61 -2.27
CA LEU A 159 13.35 0.98 -2.89
C LEU A 159 13.11 2.49 -2.87
N PHE A 160 13.39 3.16 -1.74
CA PHE A 160 13.23 4.60 -1.63
C PHE A 160 14.21 5.35 -2.54
N ALA A 161 15.45 4.88 -2.61
CA ALA A 161 16.48 5.34 -3.54
C ALA A 161 16.01 5.30 -4.99
N GLU A 162 15.39 4.20 -5.42
CA GLU A 162 14.86 4.07 -6.78
C GLU A 162 13.74 5.07 -7.10
N MET A 163 12.88 5.37 -6.11
CA MET A 163 11.76 6.30 -6.28
C MET A 163 12.23 7.75 -6.30
N ILE A 164 13.14 8.16 -5.39
CA ILE A 164 13.61 9.55 -5.28
C ILE A 164 14.50 9.97 -6.45
N SER A 165 15.16 9.02 -7.10
CA SER A 165 15.95 9.26 -8.31
C SER A 165 15.13 9.21 -9.59
N ASP A 166 13.81 9.03 -9.51
CA ASP A 166 12.97 9.02 -10.70
C ASP A 166 12.86 10.42 -11.35
N PRO A 167 12.88 10.52 -12.69
CA PRO A 167 12.68 11.80 -13.37
C PRO A 167 11.35 12.49 -13.01
N ASP A 168 10.30 11.72 -12.72
CA ASP A 168 8.99 12.24 -12.37
C ASP A 168 8.83 12.49 -10.87
N TYR A 169 9.88 12.35 -10.06
CA TYR A 169 9.78 12.42 -8.60
C TYR A 169 9.14 13.72 -8.10
N ASP A 170 9.44 14.86 -8.72
CA ASP A 170 8.83 16.13 -8.34
C ASP A 170 7.32 16.18 -8.63
N LEU A 171 6.88 15.60 -9.75
CA LEU A 171 5.45 15.48 -10.06
C LEU A 171 4.76 14.49 -9.12
N LEU A 172 5.41 13.36 -8.83
CA LEU A 172 4.91 12.36 -7.89
C LEU A 172 4.79 12.93 -6.46
N LYS A 173 5.73 13.77 -6.05
CA LYS A 173 5.66 14.46 -4.76
C LYS A 173 4.50 15.45 -4.72
N LYS A 174 4.35 16.27 -5.78
CA LYS A 174 3.26 17.25 -5.90
C LYS A 174 1.89 16.60 -6.03
N SER A 175 1.79 15.38 -6.58
CA SER A 175 0.54 14.61 -6.65
C SER A 175 0.09 14.02 -5.31
N LYS A 176 0.91 14.14 -4.26
CA LYS A 176 0.63 13.55 -2.94
C LYS A 176 0.45 12.04 -3.00
N VAL A 177 1.08 11.36 -3.96
CA VAL A 177 1.13 9.89 -3.96
C VAL A 177 1.89 9.41 -2.72
N ALA A 178 1.35 8.38 -2.05
CA ALA A 178 1.85 7.94 -0.76
C ALA A 178 3.10 7.05 -0.87
N LEU A 179 4.24 7.64 -1.23
CA LEU A 179 5.50 6.93 -1.50
C LEU A 179 6.29 6.53 -0.24
N ASN A 180 6.11 7.24 0.88
CA ASN A 180 6.85 6.99 2.12
C ASN A 180 5.95 7.01 3.36
N VAL A 181 4.96 6.12 3.38
CA VAL A 181 3.98 6.00 4.47
C VAL A 181 4.04 4.62 5.12
N ILE A 182 3.67 4.52 6.39
CA ILE A 182 3.43 3.26 7.08
C ILE A 182 2.05 2.73 6.65
N GLU A 183 1.96 1.44 6.34
CA GLU A 183 0.69 0.79 5.97
C GLU A 183 -0.06 0.30 7.21
N GLU A 184 -1.38 0.49 7.24
CA GLU A 184 -2.22 0.17 8.40
C GLU A 184 -2.31 -1.34 8.68
N GLU A 185 -2.03 -2.17 7.67
CA GLU A 185 -2.15 -3.62 7.75
C GLU A 185 -1.01 -4.29 8.53
N ILE A 186 0.04 -3.53 8.86
CA ILE A 186 1.14 -3.98 9.71
C ILE A 186 1.27 -2.99 10.89
N PRO A 187 0.43 -3.13 11.93
CA PRO A 187 0.35 -2.14 13.00
C PRO A 187 1.36 -2.31 14.15
N VAL A 188 2.46 -3.07 14.01
CA VAL A 188 3.28 -3.45 15.19
C VAL A 188 4.80 -3.43 15.01
N ASP A 189 5.47 -2.94 16.06
CA ASP A 189 6.92 -2.76 16.21
C ASP A 189 7.56 -3.82 17.15
N ILE A 190 6.76 -4.80 17.60
CA ILE A 190 7.09 -5.73 18.69
C ILE A 190 7.66 -7.08 18.18
N PRO A 191 7.07 -7.75 17.16
CA PRO A 191 7.61 -9.03 16.66
C PRO A 191 8.94 -8.88 15.90
N SER A 192 9.24 -7.68 15.38
CA SER A 192 10.48 -7.38 14.64
C SER A 192 11.74 -7.45 15.51
N ARG A 193 11.60 -7.43 16.84
CA ARG A 193 12.71 -7.32 17.81
C ARG A 193 13.25 -8.67 18.31
N ILE A 194 12.57 -9.78 18.00
CA ILE A 194 12.99 -11.13 18.39
C ILE A 194 13.98 -11.69 17.33
N PRO A 195 15.13 -12.26 17.69
CA PRO A 195 16.05 -12.88 16.72
C PRO A 195 15.36 -13.98 15.89
N ILE A 196 15.70 -14.10 14.60
CA ILE A 196 15.09 -15.00 13.59
C ILE A 196 13.60 -14.70 13.29
N LEU A 197 12.71 -14.66 14.28
CA LEU A 197 11.29 -14.31 14.08
C LEU A 197 11.12 -12.88 13.56
N GLY A 198 11.90 -11.95 14.09
CA GLY A 198 11.92 -10.57 13.61
C GLY A 198 12.52 -10.44 12.20
N MET A 199 13.33 -11.41 11.75
CA MET A 199 13.79 -11.46 10.36
C MET A 199 12.65 -11.88 9.42
N LEU A 200 11.89 -12.92 9.78
CA LEU A 200 10.73 -13.38 8.99
C LEU A 200 9.60 -12.35 8.97
N PHE A 201 9.39 -11.64 10.08
CA PHE A 201 8.45 -10.54 10.16
C PHE A 201 8.89 -9.36 9.28
N ARG A 202 10.15 -8.89 9.40
CA ARG A 202 10.71 -7.86 8.51
C ARG A 202 10.66 -8.24 7.04
N MET A 203 10.82 -9.53 6.75
CA MET A 203 10.76 -10.04 5.39
C MET A 203 9.36 -9.83 4.79
N GLY A 204 8.32 -10.25 5.52
CA GLY A 204 6.94 -10.01 5.13
C GLY A 204 6.56 -8.54 5.09
N GLU A 205 7.02 -7.77 6.07
CA GLU A 205 6.81 -6.33 6.14
C GLU A 205 7.43 -5.60 4.94
N ASN A 206 8.70 -5.86 4.64
CA ASN A 206 9.38 -5.28 3.48
C ASN A 206 8.71 -5.71 2.18
N ALA A 207 8.27 -6.97 2.07
CA ALA A 207 7.55 -7.44 0.90
C ALA A 207 6.21 -6.73 0.73
N PHE A 208 5.40 -6.63 1.79
CA PHE A 208 4.09 -6.02 1.76
C PHE A 208 4.17 -4.50 1.55
N VAL A 209 4.88 -3.79 2.43
CA VAL A 209 5.02 -2.32 2.39
C VAL A 209 5.79 -1.92 1.13
N GLY A 210 6.85 -2.65 0.78
CA GLY A 210 7.63 -2.39 -0.42
C GLY A 210 6.83 -2.61 -1.71
N SER A 211 6.02 -3.67 -1.79
CA SER A 211 5.10 -3.89 -2.92
C SER A 211 4.06 -2.79 -3.02
N SER A 212 3.47 -2.41 -1.89
CA SER A 212 2.49 -1.33 -1.82
C SER A 212 3.03 -0.03 -2.36
N ARG A 213 4.18 0.42 -1.85
CA ARG A 213 4.85 1.64 -2.31
C ARG A 213 5.24 1.54 -3.78
N TYR A 214 5.82 0.42 -4.20
CA TYR A 214 6.30 0.25 -5.57
C TYR A 214 5.16 0.21 -6.60
N MET A 215 4.10 -0.55 -6.34
CA MET A 215 2.94 -0.62 -7.23
C MET A 215 2.26 0.75 -7.33
N ARG A 216 2.09 1.43 -6.20
CA ARG A 216 1.49 2.78 -6.15
C ARG A 216 2.32 3.79 -6.94
N TYR A 217 3.63 3.78 -6.75
CA TYR A 217 4.58 4.56 -7.54
C TYR A 217 4.42 4.31 -9.04
N GLN A 218 4.42 3.05 -9.46
CA GLN A 218 4.31 2.70 -10.87
C GLN A 218 2.94 3.05 -11.48
N LEU A 219 1.86 2.91 -10.71
CA LEU A 219 0.52 3.33 -11.14
C LEU A 219 0.44 4.86 -11.29
N ALA A 220 1.01 5.63 -10.37
CA ALA A 220 1.06 7.08 -10.50
C ALA A 220 1.83 7.49 -11.77
N LYS A 221 2.96 6.85 -12.08
CA LYS A 221 3.66 7.06 -13.35
C LYS A 221 2.81 6.68 -14.56
N GLN A 222 2.13 5.54 -14.50
CA GLN A 222 1.21 5.10 -15.56
C GLN A 222 0.11 6.14 -15.82
N TYR A 223 -0.43 6.76 -14.77
CA TYR A 223 -1.42 7.83 -14.90
C TYR A 223 -0.83 9.13 -15.46
N LEU A 224 0.37 9.53 -15.03
CA LEU A 224 1.08 10.66 -15.63
C LEU A 224 1.34 10.45 -17.13
N ASN A 225 1.65 9.22 -17.55
CA ASN A 225 1.88 8.91 -18.96
C ASN A 225 0.58 8.94 -19.78
N VAL A 226 -0.54 8.50 -19.20
CA VAL A 226 -1.86 8.66 -19.83
C VAL A 226 -2.25 10.14 -19.92
N TRP A 227 -1.97 10.92 -18.88
CA TRP A 227 -2.20 12.37 -18.85
C TRP A 227 -1.37 13.11 -19.91
N ARG A 228 -0.07 12.81 -20.05
CA ARG A 228 0.81 13.41 -21.09
C ARG A 228 0.26 13.23 -22.51
N LYS A 229 -0.42 12.12 -22.77
CA LYS A 229 -1.00 11.77 -24.08
C LYS A 229 -2.40 12.36 -24.29
N SER A 230 -2.95 13.05 -23.31
CA SER A 230 -4.36 13.49 -23.32
C SER A 230 -4.59 14.92 -23.80
N GLY A 231 -3.55 15.76 -23.81
CA GLY A 231 -3.68 17.21 -24.09
C GLY A 231 -4.34 18.02 -22.97
N VAL A 232 -4.70 17.42 -21.83
CA VAL A 232 -5.26 18.13 -20.66
C VAL A 232 -4.15 18.89 -19.93
N GLU A 233 -4.41 20.12 -19.50
CA GLU A 233 -3.47 20.91 -18.70
C GLU A 233 -3.16 20.26 -17.34
N LEU A 234 -1.88 20.22 -16.92
CA LEU A 234 -1.49 19.69 -15.61
C LEU A 234 -1.70 20.72 -14.50
N THR A 235 -2.96 20.95 -14.13
CA THR A 235 -3.25 21.73 -12.93
C THR A 235 -2.84 20.96 -11.67
N GLN A 236 -2.60 21.65 -10.55
CA GLN A 236 -2.34 21.00 -9.26
C GLN A 236 -3.49 20.06 -8.86
N ARG A 237 -4.73 20.43 -9.17
CA ARG A 237 -5.92 19.61 -8.95
C ARG A 237 -5.86 18.30 -9.75
N GLU A 238 -5.48 18.38 -11.02
CA GLU A 238 -5.31 17.22 -11.88
C GLU A 238 -4.24 16.28 -11.31
N LEU A 239 -3.08 16.85 -11.00
CA LEU A 239 -1.94 16.10 -10.48
C LEU A 239 -2.28 15.37 -9.16
N GLU A 240 -2.93 16.05 -8.21
CA GLU A 240 -3.41 15.42 -6.97
C GLU A 240 -4.45 14.33 -7.21
N SER A 241 -5.34 14.51 -8.18
CA SER A 241 -6.36 13.51 -8.53
C SER A 241 -5.73 12.24 -9.10
N LEU A 242 -4.68 12.35 -9.92
CA LEU A 242 -3.90 11.20 -10.39
C LEU A 242 -3.16 10.48 -9.25
N GLY A 243 -2.66 11.22 -8.27
CA GLY A 243 -2.07 10.65 -7.06
C GLY A 243 -3.11 9.88 -6.22
N ARG A 244 -4.30 10.45 -6.03
CA ARG A 244 -5.43 9.80 -5.33
C ARG A 244 -5.92 8.54 -6.03
N LEU A 245 -5.93 8.50 -7.37
CA LEU A 245 -6.20 7.29 -8.15
C LEU A 245 -5.21 6.16 -7.80
N ALA A 246 -3.92 6.46 -7.84
CA ALA A 246 -2.88 5.46 -7.54
C ALA A 246 -2.95 4.99 -6.07
N ASN A 247 -3.20 5.91 -5.14
CA ASN A 247 -3.37 5.60 -3.73
C ASN A 247 -4.58 4.67 -3.51
N SER A 248 -5.75 5.02 -4.04
CA SER A 248 -6.98 4.23 -3.85
C SER A 248 -6.89 2.87 -4.53
N GLN A 249 -6.32 2.80 -5.73
CA GLN A 249 -6.11 1.52 -6.41
C GLN A 249 -5.21 0.55 -5.60
N THR A 250 -4.34 1.07 -4.74
CA THR A 250 -3.44 0.28 -3.88
C THR A 250 -3.93 0.19 -2.44
N GLY A 251 -5.25 0.31 -2.22
CA GLY A 251 -5.87 0.12 -0.91
C GLY A 251 -5.67 1.29 0.06
N ARG A 252 -5.37 2.49 -0.43
CA ARG A 252 -5.13 3.67 0.41
C ARG A 252 -5.97 4.87 0.01
N GLY A 253 -7.20 4.93 0.52
CA GLY A 253 -8.09 6.07 0.38
C GLY A 253 -7.68 7.23 1.29
N GLU A 254 -7.92 8.46 0.83
CA GLU A 254 -7.67 9.66 1.64
C GLU A 254 -8.82 9.86 2.63
N THR A 255 -8.51 9.95 3.91
CA THR A 255 -9.51 10.19 4.97
C THR A 255 -9.42 11.64 5.45
N ALA A 256 -10.57 12.25 5.76
CA ALA A 256 -10.63 13.62 6.30
C ALA A 256 -9.89 13.75 7.65
N ALA A 257 -9.71 12.64 8.38
CA ALA A 257 -8.97 12.59 9.62
C ALA A 257 -7.45 12.68 9.37
N LYS A 258 -6.88 13.87 9.52
CA LYS A 258 -5.42 14.12 9.61
C LYS A 258 -4.80 13.57 10.92
N SER A 259 -5.42 12.61 11.60
CA SER A 259 -4.97 12.16 12.91
C SER A 259 -3.65 11.39 12.77
N LYS A 260 -2.57 11.98 13.31
CA LYS A 260 -1.24 11.36 13.48
C LYS A 260 -1.23 10.24 14.53
N LYS A 261 -2.33 10.04 15.26
CA LYS A 261 -2.54 8.92 16.17
C LYS A 261 -3.55 7.96 15.53
N PRO A 262 -3.40 6.63 15.70
CA PRO A 262 -4.49 5.71 15.42
C PRO A 262 -5.67 6.15 16.29
N GLY A 263 -6.68 6.79 15.68
CA GLY A 263 -7.92 7.11 16.39
C GLY A 263 -8.64 5.82 16.78
N LEU A 264 -9.66 5.92 17.64
CA LEU A 264 -10.49 4.78 18.06
C LEU A 264 -10.94 3.87 16.90
N LEU A 265 -11.16 4.46 15.71
CA LEU A 265 -11.53 3.76 14.47
C LEU A 265 -10.44 2.79 13.94
N ASN A 266 -9.17 3.03 14.23
CA ASN A 266 -8.06 2.15 13.86
C ASN A 266 -7.94 0.93 14.80
N ASN A 267 -8.59 0.99 15.98
CA ASN A 267 -8.66 -0.12 16.92
C ASN A 267 -9.88 -1.04 16.67
N VAL A 268 -10.90 -0.54 15.96
CA VAL A 268 -12.14 -1.28 15.64
C VAL A 268 -12.15 -1.80 14.20
N PHE A 269 -11.58 -1.06 13.24
CA PHE A 269 -11.45 -1.48 11.84
C PHE A 269 -9.99 -1.70 11.47
N TRP A 270 -9.67 -2.86 10.91
CA TRP A 270 -8.29 -3.27 10.56
C TRP A 270 -7.64 -2.48 9.39
N SER A 271 -8.41 -1.68 8.61
CA SER A 271 -7.85 -0.78 7.58
C SER A 271 -8.86 0.29 7.09
N PRO A 272 -9.13 1.36 7.87
CA PRO A 272 -10.05 2.43 7.46
C PRO A 272 -9.70 3.06 6.09
N ARG A 273 -8.40 3.18 5.77
CA ARG A 273 -7.98 3.71 4.47
C ARG A 273 -8.31 2.76 3.32
N ASN A 274 -8.27 1.45 3.55
CA ASN A 274 -8.61 0.47 2.52
C ASN A 274 -10.12 0.41 2.28
N LEU A 275 -10.93 0.51 3.35
CA LEU A 275 -12.37 0.67 3.21
C LEU A 275 -12.70 1.94 2.40
N ARG A 276 -12.05 3.06 2.72
CA ARG A 276 -12.22 4.30 1.95
C ARG A 276 -11.80 4.12 0.49
N ALA A 277 -10.71 3.41 0.23
CA ALA A 277 -10.25 3.10 -1.13
C ALA A 277 -11.29 2.31 -1.94
N TYR A 278 -11.95 1.33 -1.32
CA TYR A 278 -13.02 0.58 -1.98
C TYR A 278 -14.22 1.46 -2.31
N VAL A 279 -14.61 2.37 -1.40
CA VAL A 279 -15.65 3.37 -1.69
C VAL A 279 -15.23 4.28 -2.83
N ASP A 280 -13.99 4.79 -2.81
CA ASP A 280 -13.44 5.63 -3.88
C ASP A 280 -13.47 4.92 -5.25
N ILE A 281 -13.09 3.64 -5.30
CA ILE A 281 -13.13 2.84 -6.53
C ILE A 281 -14.57 2.63 -7.01
N LEU A 282 -15.46 2.12 -6.16
CA LEU A 282 -16.84 1.75 -6.54
C LEU A 282 -17.68 2.97 -6.92
N THR A 283 -17.38 4.12 -6.35
CA THR A 283 -18.10 5.37 -6.62
C THR A 283 -17.39 6.25 -7.64
N VAL A 284 -16.28 5.78 -8.23
CA VAL A 284 -15.53 6.55 -9.22
C VAL A 284 -15.09 7.92 -8.64
N HIS A 285 -14.75 7.95 -7.35
CA HIS A 285 -14.44 9.17 -6.59
C HIS A 285 -15.55 10.24 -6.64
N MET A 286 -16.81 9.85 -6.79
CA MET A 286 -17.95 10.78 -6.90
C MET A 286 -18.07 11.72 -5.69
N PHE A 287 -17.68 11.26 -4.50
CA PHE A 287 -17.75 12.04 -3.26
C PHE A 287 -16.53 12.94 -3.01
N ASP A 288 -15.50 12.89 -3.87
CA ASP A 288 -14.38 13.83 -3.82
C ASP A 288 -14.66 15.03 -4.75
N ARG A 289 -15.06 16.15 -4.13
CA ARG A 289 -15.39 17.40 -4.85
C ARG A 289 -14.17 17.99 -5.58
N ASN A 290 -12.96 17.72 -5.08
CA ASN A 290 -11.73 18.24 -5.67
C ASN A 290 -11.17 17.30 -6.75
N PHE A 291 -11.79 16.14 -6.98
CA PHE A 291 -11.36 15.21 -8.01
C PHE A 291 -11.60 15.77 -9.41
N SER A 292 -10.60 15.70 -10.28
CA SER A 292 -10.69 16.26 -11.63
C SER A 292 -11.57 15.41 -12.56
N PRO A 293 -12.20 16.02 -13.59
CA PRO A 293 -12.97 15.26 -14.59
C PRO A 293 -12.14 14.23 -15.35
N PHE A 294 -10.89 14.55 -15.68
CA PHE A 294 -9.99 13.63 -16.38
C PHE A 294 -9.66 12.40 -15.51
N ALA A 295 -9.26 12.62 -14.26
CA ALA A 295 -9.02 11.52 -13.32
C ALA A 295 -10.30 10.70 -13.07
N ARG A 296 -11.48 11.34 -13.02
CA ARG A 296 -12.77 10.63 -12.90
C ARG A 296 -13.05 9.73 -14.10
N LYS A 297 -12.72 10.17 -15.32
CA LYS A 297 -12.78 9.32 -16.51
C LYS A 297 -11.85 8.11 -16.38
N GLN A 298 -10.62 8.31 -15.89
CA GLN A 298 -9.70 7.19 -15.65
C GLN A 298 -10.21 6.25 -14.55
N ALA A 299 -10.81 6.78 -13.47
CA ALA A 299 -11.47 5.98 -12.43
C ALA A 299 -12.59 5.11 -13.01
N ALA A 300 -13.42 5.67 -13.91
CA ALA A 300 -14.53 4.94 -14.53
C ALA A 300 -14.02 3.79 -15.41
N ILE A 301 -13.02 4.08 -16.24
CA ILE A 301 -12.35 3.07 -17.08
C ILE A 301 -11.72 1.98 -16.21
N ASN A 302 -11.11 2.35 -15.08
CA ASN A 302 -10.55 1.39 -14.14
C ASN A 302 -11.61 0.51 -13.51
N LEU A 303 -12.71 1.09 -13.02
CA LEU A 303 -13.83 0.35 -12.44
C LEU A 303 -14.41 -0.65 -13.44
N LEU A 304 -14.65 -0.22 -14.69
CA LEU A 304 -15.10 -1.09 -15.76
C LEU A 304 -14.13 -2.27 -15.93
N ARG A 305 -12.82 -2.02 -16.01
CA ARG A 305 -11.82 -3.10 -16.11
C ARG A 305 -11.79 -4.01 -14.89
N TYR A 306 -11.99 -3.50 -13.68
CA TYR A 306 -12.05 -4.34 -12.49
C TYR A 306 -13.25 -5.29 -12.56
N VAL A 307 -14.43 -4.75 -12.89
CA VAL A 307 -15.67 -5.53 -13.03
C VAL A 307 -15.53 -6.54 -14.16
N SER A 308 -15.04 -6.13 -15.34
CA SER A 308 -14.82 -7.03 -16.47
C SER A 308 -13.81 -8.13 -16.15
N GLY A 309 -12.68 -7.79 -15.52
CA GLY A 309 -11.67 -8.79 -15.14
C GLY A 309 -12.21 -9.80 -14.11
N ALA A 310 -12.98 -9.32 -13.14
CA ALA A 310 -13.64 -10.21 -12.17
C ALA A 310 -14.70 -11.10 -12.83
N ALA A 311 -15.52 -10.52 -13.70
CA ALA A 311 -16.52 -11.26 -14.46
C ALA A 311 -15.88 -12.33 -15.36
N MET A 312 -14.77 -12.04 -16.03
CA MET A 312 -14.04 -13.03 -16.83
C MET A 312 -13.61 -14.24 -15.99
N ILE A 313 -13.00 -14.01 -14.82
CA ILE A 313 -12.58 -15.09 -13.91
C ILE A 313 -13.79 -15.90 -13.43
N LEU A 314 -14.86 -15.22 -13.01
CA LEU A 314 -16.08 -15.86 -12.50
C LEU A 314 -16.80 -16.66 -13.59
N THR A 315 -16.90 -16.13 -14.81
CA THR A 315 -17.48 -16.84 -15.95
C THR A 315 -16.68 -18.07 -16.32
N LEU A 316 -15.34 -18.01 -16.30
CA LEU A 316 -14.49 -19.19 -16.54
C LEU A 316 -14.67 -20.25 -15.45
N ALA A 317 -14.76 -19.84 -14.18
CA ALA A 317 -15.02 -20.77 -13.09
C ALA A 317 -16.40 -21.42 -13.23
N LYS A 318 -17.44 -20.64 -13.53
CA LYS A 318 -18.80 -21.14 -13.80
C LYS A 318 -18.85 -22.07 -15.01
N TRP A 319 -18.04 -21.83 -16.03
CA TRP A 319 -17.95 -22.71 -17.20
C TRP A 319 -17.33 -24.07 -16.86
N ILE A 320 -16.37 -24.10 -15.92
CA ILE A 320 -15.76 -25.35 -15.44
C ILE A 320 -16.72 -26.10 -14.50
N ASP A 321 -17.44 -25.37 -13.64
CA ASP A 321 -18.43 -25.91 -12.69
C ASP A 321 -19.59 -24.91 -12.56
N ASP A 322 -20.76 -25.27 -13.10
CA ASP A 322 -21.92 -24.38 -13.20
C ASP A 322 -22.44 -23.92 -11.82
N ASP A 323 -22.26 -24.74 -10.78
CA ASP A 323 -22.71 -24.44 -9.42
C ASP A 323 -21.67 -23.65 -8.59
N SER A 324 -20.48 -23.42 -9.15
CA SER A 324 -19.37 -22.78 -8.43
C SER A 324 -19.55 -21.27 -8.22
N VAL A 325 -20.42 -20.60 -8.98
CA VAL A 325 -20.59 -19.14 -8.96
C VAL A 325 -22.06 -18.74 -8.97
N THR A 326 -22.42 -17.80 -8.08
CA THR A 326 -23.70 -17.09 -8.11
C THR A 326 -23.54 -15.63 -8.52
N TRP A 327 -24.46 -15.16 -9.36
CA TRP A 327 -24.58 -13.76 -9.77
C TRP A 327 -25.57 -12.96 -8.92
N ASP A 328 -26.22 -13.60 -7.94
CA ASP A 328 -27.15 -12.93 -7.04
C ASP A 328 -26.40 -12.04 -6.03
N THR A 329 -26.45 -10.74 -6.26
CA THR A 329 -25.83 -9.71 -5.41
C THR A 329 -26.34 -9.69 -3.96
N LYS A 330 -27.46 -10.34 -3.65
CA LYS A 330 -27.99 -10.46 -2.28
C LYS A 330 -27.41 -11.66 -1.53
N SER A 331 -26.72 -12.57 -2.22
CA SER A 331 -26.04 -13.72 -1.62
C SER A 331 -24.68 -13.33 -1.07
N SER A 332 -24.28 -13.95 0.06
CA SER A 332 -22.90 -13.81 0.57
C SER A 332 -21.86 -14.49 -0.34
N ASP A 333 -22.30 -15.32 -1.29
CA ASP A 333 -21.44 -16.00 -2.26
C ASP A 333 -21.29 -15.21 -3.58
N PHE A 334 -21.92 -14.05 -3.71
CA PHE A 334 -21.74 -13.16 -4.86
C PHE A 334 -20.27 -12.78 -5.08
N GLY A 335 -19.82 -12.90 -6.32
CA GLY A 335 -18.45 -12.55 -6.71
C GLY A 335 -17.38 -13.47 -6.11
N LYS A 336 -17.78 -14.68 -5.68
CA LYS A 336 -16.88 -15.72 -5.17
C LYS A 336 -16.99 -16.97 -6.02
N ILE A 337 -15.89 -17.73 -6.07
CA ILE A 337 -15.85 -19.09 -6.60
C ILE A 337 -15.94 -20.05 -5.41
N LYS A 338 -16.90 -20.97 -5.44
CA LYS A 338 -17.11 -22.02 -4.46
C LYS A 338 -16.45 -23.31 -4.94
N VAL A 339 -15.61 -23.91 -4.10
CA VAL A 339 -15.03 -25.24 -4.32
C VAL A 339 -15.21 -26.03 -3.03
N GLY A 340 -16.20 -26.93 -3.02
CA GLY A 340 -16.65 -27.60 -1.79
C GLY A 340 -17.09 -26.58 -0.73
N ASN A 341 -16.41 -26.59 0.43
CA ASN A 341 -16.65 -25.66 1.54
C ASN A 341 -15.82 -24.37 1.46
N THR A 342 -14.92 -24.27 0.49
CA THR A 342 -14.01 -23.13 0.33
C THR A 342 -14.59 -22.10 -0.62
N ARG A 343 -14.39 -20.82 -0.31
CA ARG A 343 -14.86 -19.68 -1.11
C ARG A 343 -13.72 -18.73 -1.42
N PHE A 344 -13.44 -18.54 -2.70
CA PHE A 344 -12.41 -17.63 -3.19
C PHE A 344 -13.05 -16.35 -3.69
N SER A 345 -12.78 -15.21 -3.04
CA SER A 345 -13.34 -13.92 -3.46
C SER A 345 -12.55 -13.31 -4.61
N VAL A 346 -13.21 -13.10 -5.75
CA VAL A 346 -12.59 -12.52 -6.96
C VAL A 346 -12.59 -10.99 -6.90
N GLY A 347 -13.65 -10.38 -6.34
CA GLY A 347 -13.75 -8.93 -6.16
C GLY A 347 -13.10 -8.40 -4.88
N GLY A 348 -12.53 -9.27 -4.03
CA GLY A 348 -11.97 -8.91 -2.73
C GLY A 348 -12.99 -8.19 -1.84
N GLY A 349 -12.51 -7.22 -1.04
CA GLY A 349 -13.37 -6.45 -0.14
C GLY A 349 -14.41 -5.57 -0.84
N MET A 350 -14.25 -5.27 -2.14
CA MET A 350 -15.23 -4.49 -2.90
C MET A 350 -16.55 -5.23 -3.08
N ALA A 351 -16.50 -6.56 -3.30
CA ALA A 351 -17.70 -7.37 -3.46
C ALA A 351 -18.61 -7.33 -2.21
N ILE A 352 -18.02 -7.25 -1.01
CA ILE A 352 -18.76 -7.15 0.25
C ILE A 352 -19.58 -5.85 0.31
N LEU A 353 -19.03 -4.73 -0.18
CA LEU A 353 -19.75 -3.46 -0.22
C LEU A 353 -20.91 -3.50 -1.24
N VAL A 354 -20.72 -4.18 -2.37
CA VAL A 354 -21.79 -4.39 -3.36
C VAL A 354 -22.91 -5.25 -2.78
N ILE A 355 -22.57 -6.33 -2.07
CA ILE A 355 -23.56 -7.19 -1.39
C ILE A 355 -24.33 -6.37 -0.35
N LEU A 356 -23.62 -5.62 0.50
CA LEU A 356 -24.24 -4.79 1.52
C LEU A 356 -25.20 -3.77 0.89
N ALA A 357 -24.77 -3.06 -0.15
CA ALA A 357 -25.60 -2.09 -0.85
C ALA A 357 -26.84 -2.76 -1.46
N SER A 358 -26.68 -3.91 -2.13
CA SER A 358 -27.79 -4.66 -2.72
C SER A 358 -28.81 -5.09 -1.68
N ARG A 359 -28.36 -5.62 -0.54
CA ARG A 359 -29.25 -6.04 0.56
C ARG A 359 -30.01 -4.86 1.17
N LEU A 360 -29.35 -3.72 1.36
CA LEU A 360 -29.98 -2.52 1.93
C LEU A 360 -31.01 -1.90 0.98
N ILE A 361 -30.71 -1.85 -0.33
CA ILE A 361 -31.63 -1.32 -1.35
C ILE A 361 -32.86 -2.22 -1.49
N ASN A 362 -32.64 -3.54 -1.60
CA ASN A 362 -33.73 -4.50 -1.82
C ASN A 362 -34.46 -4.90 -0.53
N ARG A 363 -33.88 -4.60 0.64
CA ARG A 363 -34.33 -5.11 1.95
C ARG A 363 -34.49 -6.62 1.99
N GLU A 364 -33.58 -7.33 1.35
CA GLU A 364 -33.58 -8.79 1.24
C GLU A 364 -32.16 -9.36 1.32
N PHE A 365 -32.03 -10.60 1.79
CA PHE A 365 -30.81 -11.38 1.68
C PHE A 365 -31.09 -12.78 1.16
N THR A 366 -30.15 -13.34 0.41
CA THR A 366 -30.19 -14.73 -0.04
C THR A 366 -29.25 -15.57 0.80
N SER A 367 -29.78 -16.65 1.36
CA SER A 367 -29.00 -17.63 2.12
C SER A 367 -28.04 -18.38 1.19
N SER A 368 -26.74 -18.33 1.50
CA SER A 368 -25.73 -19.11 0.76
C SER A 368 -25.81 -20.62 0.97
N THR A 369 -26.59 -21.06 1.97
CA THR A 369 -26.74 -22.49 2.30
C THR A 369 -28.00 -23.07 1.65
N THR A 370 -29.10 -22.33 1.67
CA THR A 370 -30.40 -22.83 1.22
C THR A 370 -30.87 -22.22 -0.10
N GLY A 371 -30.23 -21.15 -0.60
CA GLY A 371 -30.67 -20.40 -1.78
C GLY A 371 -31.95 -19.58 -1.57
N VAL A 372 -32.57 -19.66 -0.38
CA VAL A 372 -33.83 -18.96 -0.08
C VAL A 372 -33.55 -17.48 0.18
N THR A 373 -34.31 -16.62 -0.49
CA THR A 373 -34.34 -15.18 -0.24
C THR A 373 -35.31 -14.86 0.90
N LYS A 374 -34.88 -14.02 1.85
CA LYS A 374 -35.69 -13.54 2.97
C LYS A 374 -35.56 -12.03 3.12
N SER A 375 -36.61 -11.38 3.60
CA SER A 375 -36.58 -9.95 3.92
C SER A 375 -35.74 -9.69 5.17
N ILE A 376 -34.93 -8.64 5.16
CA ILE A 376 -34.22 -8.14 6.35
C ILE A 376 -35.13 -7.19 7.13
N ASP A 377 -34.90 -7.07 8.43
CA ASP A 377 -35.55 -6.08 9.30
C ASP A 377 -37.08 -6.23 9.38
N THR A 378 -37.55 -7.48 9.49
CA THR A 378 -39.00 -7.77 9.65
C THR A 378 -39.51 -7.58 11.08
N GLY A 379 -38.67 -7.09 12.00
CA GLY A 379 -38.96 -7.02 13.44
C GLY A 379 -39.05 -8.38 14.15
N LYS A 380 -38.83 -9.49 13.43
CA LYS A 380 -38.79 -10.85 13.98
C LYS A 380 -37.36 -11.25 14.30
N PHE A 381 -37.14 -11.82 15.47
CA PHE A 381 -35.83 -12.32 15.89
C PHE A 381 -35.32 -13.38 14.90
N GLY A 382 -34.11 -13.19 14.36
CA GLY A 382 -33.49 -14.13 13.41
C GLY A 382 -33.91 -13.98 11.94
N ALA A 383 -34.60 -12.90 11.57
CA ALA A 383 -34.99 -12.56 10.20
C ALA A 383 -34.11 -11.48 9.57
#